data_AF-A0A2W4QMM8-F1
#
_entry.id   AF-A0A2W4QMM8-F1
#
_cell.length_a   1.000
_cell.length_b   1.000
_cell.length_c   1.000
_cell.angle_alpha   90.00
_cell.angle_beta   90.00
_cell.angle_gamma   90.00
#
_symmetry.space_group_name_H-M   'P 1'
#
loop_
_entity.id
_entity.type
_entity.pdbx_description
1 polymer ?
#
loop_
_entity_poly.entity_id
_entity_poly.type
_entity_poly.pdbx_seq_one_letter_code
_entity_poly.pdbx_strand_id
1 'polypeptide(L)'
;MEADEATYNLHIMLRFELEKDLVSGKLPVANLPKEWNDRFEAYFGIAPPTDTLGVLQDVHWSSGLIGYFPTYALGNLLSVQYYNQAVKDRPSIPDDIASGRFDTLRTWLNENIHRHGRKFTSDELTRRVTGESIQSRDYIAYLKAKYSEVYGL
;
A
#
# COMPACT_ATOMS: atom_id res chain seq x y z
N MET A 1 7.93 -8.76 -2.30
CA MET A 1 7.92 -8.74 -0.82
C MET A 1 9.04 -7.88 -0.21
N GLU A 2 10.16 -7.68 -0.90
CA GLU A 2 11.36 -7.03 -0.34
C GLU A 2 11.56 -5.56 -0.79
N ALA A 3 10.56 -4.96 -1.44
CA ALA A 3 10.65 -3.58 -1.92
C ALA A 3 10.59 -2.58 -0.75
N ASP A 4 11.31 -1.46 -0.88
CA ASP A 4 11.27 -0.36 0.08
C ASP A 4 9.97 0.46 -0.03
N GLU A 5 9.70 1.32 0.94
CA GLU A 5 8.43 2.06 1.02
C GLU A 5 8.16 2.96 -0.20
N ALA A 6 9.19 3.51 -0.84
CA ALA A 6 9.03 4.41 -1.98
C ALA A 6 8.71 3.66 -3.27
N THR A 7 9.24 2.44 -3.44
CA THR A 7 9.06 1.63 -4.66
C THR A 7 7.95 0.59 -4.55
N TYR A 8 7.53 0.23 -3.34
CA TYR A 8 6.55 -0.83 -3.09
C TYR A 8 5.24 -0.67 -3.88
N ASN A 9 4.66 0.53 -3.88
CA ASN A 9 3.38 0.76 -4.56
C ASN A 9 3.48 0.66 -6.09
N LEU A 10 4.67 0.85 -6.68
CA LEU A 10 4.88 0.62 -8.12
C LEU A 10 4.70 -0.86 -8.48
N HIS A 11 5.13 -1.78 -7.60
CA HIS A 11 4.93 -3.22 -7.81
C HIS A 11 3.43 -3.58 -7.81
N ILE A 12 2.65 -2.90 -6.97
CA ILE A 12 1.20 -3.07 -6.89
C ILE A 12 0.53 -2.50 -8.14
N MET A 13 0.93 -1.31 -8.57
CA MET A 13 0.40 -0.69 -9.81
C MET A 13 0.63 -1.59 -11.02
N LEU A 14 1.84 -2.12 -11.19
CA LEU A 14 2.18 -3.04 -12.28
C LEU A 14 1.22 -4.23 -12.32
N ARG A 15 0.99 -4.88 -11.18
CA ARG A 15 0.11 -6.06 -11.08
C ARG A 15 -1.35 -5.70 -11.35
N PHE A 16 -1.83 -4.58 -10.78
CA PHE A 16 -3.19 -4.12 -10.99
C PHE A 16 -3.48 -3.80 -12.46
N GLU A 17 -2.55 -3.13 -13.15
CA GLU A 17 -2.73 -2.83 -14.56
C GLU A 17 -2.70 -4.10 -15.41
N LEU A 18 -1.85 -5.08 -15.09
CA LEU A 18 -1.83 -6.38 -15.77
C LEU A 18 -3.16 -7.13 -15.55
N GLU A 19 -3.66 -7.16 -14.32
CA GLU A 19 -4.97 -7.75 -14.00
C GLU A 19 -6.10 -7.12 -14.81
N LYS A 20 -6.13 -5.79 -14.92
CA LYS A 20 -7.12 -5.07 -15.72
C LYS A 20 -7.08 -5.48 -17.19
N ASP A 21 -5.89 -5.63 -17.76
CA ASP A 21 -5.73 -5.99 -19.17
C ASP A 21 -6.02 -7.48 -19.43
N LEU A 22 -5.68 -8.36 -18.48
CA LEU A 22 -6.06 -9.77 -18.52
C LEU A 22 -7.59 -9.94 -18.45
N VAL A 23 -8.23 -9.31 -17.46
CA VAL A 23 -9.69 -9.43 -17.24
C VAL A 23 -10.50 -8.82 -18.37
N SER A 24 -10.02 -7.72 -18.96
CA SER A 24 -10.67 -7.11 -20.13
C SER A 24 -10.37 -7.80 -21.47
N GLY A 25 -9.53 -8.85 -21.47
CA GLY A 25 -9.15 -9.60 -22.68
C GLY A 25 -8.19 -8.86 -23.62
N LYS A 26 -7.63 -7.72 -23.18
CA LYS A 26 -6.64 -6.94 -23.96
C LYS A 26 -5.27 -7.62 -23.99
N LEU A 27 -4.93 -8.34 -22.93
CA LEU A 27 -3.66 -9.06 -22.81
C LEU A 27 -3.91 -10.58 -22.89
N PRO A 28 -3.41 -11.27 -23.93
CA PRO A 28 -3.36 -12.71 -23.94
C PRO A 28 -2.43 -13.23 -22.84
N VAL A 29 -2.84 -14.28 -22.12
CA VAL A 29 -2.04 -14.88 -21.02
C VAL A 29 -0.64 -15.30 -21.49
N ALA A 30 -0.50 -15.80 -22.72
CA ALA A 30 0.79 -16.18 -23.29
C ALA A 30 1.80 -15.02 -23.40
N ASN A 31 1.32 -13.77 -23.44
CA ASN A 31 2.15 -12.57 -23.54
C ASN A 31 2.47 -11.97 -22.17
N LEU A 32 1.88 -12.49 -21.08
CA LEU A 32 2.03 -11.95 -19.73
C LEU A 32 3.48 -11.87 -19.25
N PRO A 33 4.36 -12.87 -19.48
CA PRO A 33 5.77 -12.76 -19.09
C PRO A 33 6.48 -11.57 -19.76
N LYS A 34 6.22 -11.35 -21.05
CA LYS A 34 6.81 -10.23 -21.79
C LYS A 34 6.29 -8.90 -21.27
N GLU A 35 4.97 -8.75 -21.15
CA GLU A 35 4.33 -7.51 -20.70
C GLU A 35 4.74 -7.16 -19.26
N TRP A 36 4.91 -8.16 -18.40
CA TRP A 36 5.48 -7.97 -17.07
C TRP A 36 6.85 -7.32 -17.13
N ASN A 37 7.77 -7.89 -17.92
CA ASN A 37 9.14 -7.40 -18.01
C ASN A 37 9.21 -6.00 -18.62
N ASP A 38 8.39 -5.72 -19.65
CA ASP A 38 8.30 -4.40 -20.27
C ASP A 38 7.84 -3.33 -19.25
N ARG A 39 6.83 -3.63 -18.42
CA ARG A 39 6.36 -2.72 -17.36
C ARG A 39 7.34 -2.58 -16.21
N PHE A 40 8.03 -3.66 -15.87
CA PHE A 40 9.05 -3.64 -14.82
C PHE A 40 10.21 -2.72 -15.24
N GLU A 41 10.67 -2.81 -16.49
CA GLU A 41 11.65 -1.89 -17.05
C GLU A 41 11.13 -0.44 -17.06
N ALA A 42 9.89 -0.22 -17.49
CA ALA A 42 9.31 1.13 -17.54
C ALA A 42 9.19 1.80 -16.15
N TYR A 43 8.91 1.03 -15.10
CA TYR A 43 8.69 1.57 -13.75
C TYR A 43 9.97 1.62 -12.92
N PHE A 44 10.86 0.65 -13.08
CA PHE A 44 12.03 0.45 -12.21
C PHE A 44 13.37 0.61 -12.94
N GLY A 45 13.38 0.72 -14.28
CA GLY A 45 14.60 0.83 -15.08
C GLY A 45 15.45 -0.44 -15.09
N ILE A 46 14.86 -1.58 -14.76
CA ILE A 46 15.48 -2.91 -14.77
C ILE A 46 14.46 -3.96 -15.24
N ALA A 47 14.92 -5.10 -15.74
CA ALA A 47 14.10 -6.25 -16.08
C ALA A 47 14.46 -7.47 -15.21
N PRO A 48 13.48 -8.28 -14.77
CA PRO A 48 13.77 -9.52 -14.05
C PRO A 48 14.58 -10.48 -14.94
N PRO A 49 15.62 -11.16 -14.41
CA PRO A 49 16.47 -12.02 -15.22
C PRO A 49 15.81 -13.38 -15.56
N THR A 50 14.76 -13.76 -14.84
CA THR A 50 14.02 -15.01 -15.01
C THR A 50 12.55 -14.82 -14.64
N ASP A 51 11.66 -15.64 -15.20
CA ASP A 51 10.23 -15.59 -14.85
C ASP A 51 9.96 -15.91 -13.38
N THR A 52 10.84 -16.67 -12.72
CA THR A 52 10.78 -16.94 -11.27
C THR A 52 10.95 -15.68 -10.42
N LEU A 53 11.67 -14.68 -10.92
CA LEU A 53 11.83 -13.36 -10.31
C LEU A 53 10.92 -12.31 -10.97
N GLY A 54 10.21 -12.69 -12.03
CA GLY A 54 9.25 -11.87 -12.76
C GLY A 54 7.81 -12.32 -12.49
N VAL A 55 7.11 -12.69 -13.55
CA VAL A 55 5.67 -13.01 -13.52
C VAL A 55 5.27 -14.13 -12.53
N LEU A 56 6.19 -15.05 -12.19
CA LEU A 56 5.93 -16.15 -11.24
C LEU A 56 6.33 -15.83 -9.80
N GLN A 57 6.74 -14.59 -9.51
CA GLN A 57 7.22 -14.17 -8.20
C GLN A 57 6.18 -14.33 -7.09
N ASP A 58 4.89 -14.15 -7.40
CA ASP A 58 3.80 -14.15 -6.42
C ASP A 58 2.77 -15.26 -6.69
N VAL A 59 2.16 -15.77 -5.62
CA VAL A 59 1.22 -16.90 -5.65
C VAL A 59 -0.24 -16.49 -5.92
N HIS A 60 -0.54 -15.19 -5.94
CA HIS A 60 -1.92 -14.68 -5.94
C HIS A 60 -2.72 -15.16 -7.15
N TRP A 61 -2.16 -15.04 -8.36
CA TRP A 61 -2.87 -15.43 -9.58
C TRP A 61 -3.09 -16.93 -9.70
N SER A 62 -2.12 -17.76 -9.29
CA SER A 62 -2.29 -19.21 -9.25
C SER A 62 -3.31 -19.66 -8.20
N SER A 63 -3.54 -18.83 -7.17
CA SER A 63 -4.57 -19.03 -6.14
C SER A 63 -5.93 -18.40 -6.48
N GLY A 64 -6.08 -17.81 -7.68
CA GLY A 64 -7.33 -17.15 -8.11
C GLY A 64 -7.61 -15.80 -7.44
N LEU A 65 -6.63 -15.19 -6.78
CA LEU A 65 -6.76 -13.92 -6.07
C LEU A 65 -6.61 -12.71 -7.00
N ILE A 66 -7.46 -12.63 -8.04
CA ILE A 66 -7.50 -11.50 -8.97
C ILE A 66 -8.18 -10.29 -8.31
N GLY A 67 -7.58 -9.10 -8.43
CA GLY A 67 -8.07 -7.87 -7.79
C GLY A 67 -7.62 -7.72 -6.34
N TYR A 68 -6.75 -8.61 -5.84
CA TYR A 68 -6.26 -8.57 -4.47
C TYR A 68 -5.12 -7.56 -4.30
N PHE A 69 -4.19 -7.44 -5.25
CA PHE A 69 -3.01 -6.57 -5.09
C PHE A 69 -3.31 -5.11 -4.70
N PRO A 70 -4.34 -4.43 -5.24
CA PRO A 70 -4.69 -3.07 -4.84
C PRO A 70 -4.92 -2.90 -3.34
N THR A 71 -5.29 -3.95 -2.61
CA THR A 71 -5.51 -3.86 -1.16
C THR A 71 -4.23 -3.54 -0.38
N TYR A 72 -3.04 -3.94 -0.89
CA TYR A 72 -1.77 -3.58 -0.26
C TYR A 72 -1.49 -2.08 -0.35
N ALA A 73 -1.69 -1.48 -1.53
CA ALA A 73 -1.55 -0.04 -1.72
C ALA A 73 -2.56 0.73 -0.85
N LEU A 74 -3.82 0.28 -0.79
CA LEU A 74 -4.82 0.87 0.11
C LEU A 74 -4.39 0.82 1.58
N GLY A 75 -3.76 -0.28 2.01
CA GLY A 75 -3.19 -0.41 3.36
C GLY A 75 -2.13 0.65 3.65
N ASN A 76 -1.23 0.92 2.69
CA ASN A 76 -0.21 1.97 2.81
C ASN A 76 -0.81 3.38 2.91
N LEU A 77 -1.87 3.67 2.14
CA LEU A 77 -2.55 4.97 2.24
C LEU A 77 -3.22 5.15 3.59
N LEU A 78 -3.99 4.14 4.01
CA LEU A 78 -4.74 4.14 5.26
C LEU A 78 -3.84 4.19 6.48
N SER A 79 -2.68 3.55 6.47
CA SER A 79 -1.77 3.53 7.62
C SER A 79 -1.33 4.94 8.00
N VAL A 80 -0.93 5.77 7.04
CA VAL A 80 -0.51 7.14 7.27
C VAL A 80 -1.70 8.04 7.60
N GLN A 81 -2.82 7.91 6.89
CA GLN A 81 -4.00 8.72 7.15
C GLN A 81 -4.55 8.49 8.58
N TYR A 82 -4.58 7.24 9.05
CA TYR A 82 -4.98 6.92 10.41
C TYR A 82 -3.93 7.34 11.44
N TYR A 83 -2.64 7.17 11.16
CA TYR A 83 -1.58 7.59 12.07
C TYR A 83 -1.59 9.11 12.28
N ASN A 84 -1.74 9.89 11.21
CA ASN A 84 -1.85 11.35 11.28
C ASN A 84 -3.02 11.79 12.16
N GLN A 85 -4.19 11.16 11.99
CA GLN A 85 -5.35 11.45 12.83
C GLN A 85 -5.12 11.03 14.29
N ALA A 86 -4.50 9.88 14.52
CA ALA A 86 -4.16 9.43 15.87
C ALA A 86 -3.24 10.42 16.59
N VAL A 87 -2.19 10.90 15.92
CA VAL A 87 -1.25 11.91 16.46
C VAL A 87 -1.96 13.24 16.71
N LYS A 88 -2.89 13.65 15.84
CA LYS A 88 -3.71 14.84 16.06
C LYS A 88 -4.58 14.73 17.32
N ASP A 89 -5.20 13.58 17.55
CA ASP A 89 -6.03 13.34 18.73
C ASP A 89 -5.22 13.10 20.01
N ARG A 90 -4.03 12.51 19.87
CA ARG A 90 -3.11 12.16 20.96
C ARG A 90 -1.67 12.55 20.58
N PRO A 91 -1.27 13.82 20.79
CA PRO A 91 0.04 14.32 20.38
C PRO A 91 1.25 13.63 21.02
N SER A 92 1.08 12.89 22.13
CA SER A 92 2.16 12.17 22.80
C SER A 92 2.61 10.90 22.07
N ILE A 93 1.87 10.43 21.06
CA ILE A 93 2.14 9.14 20.38
C ILE A 93 3.59 9.01 19.89
N PRO A 94 4.22 10.00 19.22
CA PRO A 94 5.59 9.87 18.77
C PRO A 94 6.60 9.67 19.93
N ASP A 95 6.45 10.43 21.01
CA ASP A 95 7.33 10.34 22.19
C ASP A 95 7.11 9.04 22.96
N ASP A 96 5.86 8.59 23.06
CA ASP A 96 5.50 7.30 23.64
C ASP A 96 6.19 6.16 22.87
N ILE A 97 6.11 6.16 21.53
CA ILE A 97 6.77 5.18 20.67
C ILE A 97 8.30 5.22 20.85
N ALA A 98 8.90 6.42 20.87
CA ALA A 98 10.33 6.58 21.07
C ALA A 98 10.82 6.01 22.42
N SER A 99 9.94 5.99 23.42
CA SER A 99 10.19 5.39 24.73
C SER A 99 9.74 3.92 24.88
N GLY A 100 9.33 3.28 23.77
CA GLY A 100 8.87 1.89 23.76
C GLY A 100 7.46 1.67 24.31
N ARG A 101 6.67 2.73 24.50
CA ARG A 101 5.26 2.66 24.93
C ARG A 101 4.34 2.75 23.73
N PHE A 102 3.54 1.71 23.51
CA PHE A 102 2.64 1.61 22.35
C PHE A 102 1.15 1.61 22.75
N ASP A 103 0.85 1.65 24.04
CA ASP A 103 -0.50 1.59 24.58
C ASP A 103 -1.35 2.80 24.19
N THR A 104 -0.77 4.00 24.09
CA THR A 104 -1.45 5.21 23.63
C THR A 104 -2.02 5.02 22.22
N LEU A 105 -1.20 4.57 21.27
CA LEU A 105 -1.62 4.32 19.89
C LEU A 105 -2.56 3.11 19.80
N ARG A 106 -2.21 1.99 20.46
CA ARG A 106 -3.03 0.77 20.44
C ARG A 106 -4.45 1.03 20.96
N THR A 107 -4.58 1.79 22.05
CA THR A 107 -5.88 2.13 22.63
C THR A 107 -6.70 2.99 21.67
N TRP A 108 -6.07 3.99 21.03
CA TRP A 108 -6.74 4.81 20.01
C TRP A 108 -7.22 3.96 18.82
N LEU A 109 -6.38 3.05 18.32
CA LEU A 109 -6.75 2.14 17.22
C LEU A 109 -7.90 1.21 17.61
N ASN A 110 -7.91 0.68 18.84
CA ASN A 110 -8.99 -0.16 19.33
C ASN A 110 -10.32 0.59 19.39
N GLU A 111 -10.30 1.83 19.88
CA GLU A 111 -11.49 2.68 20.02
C GLU A 111 -12.01 3.18 18.68
N ASN A 112 -11.15 3.51 17.73
CA ASN A 112 -11.56 4.18 16.50
C ASN A 112 -11.68 3.21 15.30
N ILE A 113 -10.99 2.07 15.33
CA ILE A 113 -10.90 1.17 14.18
C ILE A 113 -11.33 -0.26 14.59
N HIS A 114 -10.56 -0.93 15.45
CA HIS A 114 -10.69 -2.39 15.62
C HIS A 114 -12.05 -2.82 16.17
N ARG A 115 -12.61 -2.09 17.14
CA ARG A 115 -13.90 -2.45 17.78
C ARG A 115 -15.07 -2.50 16.79
N HIS A 116 -14.96 -1.86 15.63
CA HIS A 116 -16.03 -1.80 14.64
C HIS A 116 -16.08 -3.04 13.76
N GLY A 117 -15.00 -3.81 13.66
CA GLY A 117 -14.93 -4.99 12.80
C GLY A 117 -15.41 -4.66 11.38
N ARG A 118 -16.42 -5.40 10.90
CA ARG A 118 -17.03 -5.21 9.58
C ARG A 118 -18.31 -4.35 9.59
N LYS A 119 -18.55 -3.58 10.65
CA LYS A 119 -19.77 -2.76 10.81
C LYS A 119 -19.89 -1.66 9.74
N PHE A 120 -18.76 -1.15 9.28
CA PHE A 120 -18.69 -0.06 8.29
C PHE A 120 -17.87 -0.51 7.08
N THR A 121 -18.14 0.06 5.92
CA THR A 121 -17.23 -0.08 4.77
C THR A 121 -15.91 0.64 5.07
N SER A 122 -14.82 0.29 4.39
CA SER A 122 -13.50 0.90 4.64
C SER A 122 -13.57 2.43 4.54
N ASP A 123 -14.17 2.96 3.48
CA ASP A 123 -14.26 4.39 3.23
C ASP A 123 -15.25 5.10 4.18
N GLU A 124 -16.31 4.42 4.63
CA GLU A 124 -17.16 4.96 5.70
C GLU A 124 -16.43 5.03 7.05
N LEU A 125 -15.69 3.98 7.42
CA LEU A 125 -14.87 3.98 8.62
C LEU A 125 -13.83 5.09 8.55
N THR A 126 -13.14 5.24 7.41
CA THR A 126 -12.16 6.31 7.21
C THR A 126 -12.78 7.68 7.42
N ARG A 127 -13.93 7.98 6.79
CA ARG A 127 -14.63 9.25 7.00
C ARG A 127 -15.02 9.51 8.45
N ARG A 128 -15.47 8.47 9.17
CA ARG A 128 -15.85 8.59 10.58
C ARG A 128 -14.66 8.91 11.49
N VAL A 129 -13.48 8.36 11.17
CA VAL A 129 -12.26 8.51 11.98
C VAL A 129 -11.53 9.81 11.63
N THR A 130 -11.35 10.11 10.35
CA THR A 130 -10.46 11.17 9.86
C THR A 130 -11.20 12.41 9.38
N GLY A 131 -12.52 12.30 9.16
CA GLY A 131 -13.34 13.36 8.55
C GLY A 131 -13.26 13.41 7.03
N GLU A 132 -12.42 12.59 6.39
CA GLU A 132 -12.21 12.59 4.93
C GLU A 132 -12.31 11.17 4.34
N SER A 133 -12.50 11.08 3.01
CA SER A 133 -12.40 9.80 2.29
C SER A 133 -10.98 9.23 2.32
N ILE A 134 -10.85 7.98 1.88
CA ILE A 134 -9.53 7.40 1.57
C ILE A 134 -8.84 8.26 0.50
N GLN A 135 -7.60 8.68 0.76
CA GLN A 135 -6.82 9.54 -0.13
C GLN A 135 -5.32 9.23 -0.07
N SER A 136 -4.56 9.73 -1.06
CA SER A 136 -3.11 9.48 -1.16
C SER A 136 -2.22 10.64 -0.70
N ARG A 137 -2.77 11.83 -0.52
CA ARG A 137 -2.05 13.06 -0.15
C ARG A 137 -1.19 12.87 1.10
N ASP A 138 -1.74 12.26 2.14
CA ASP A 138 -1.03 12.07 3.42
C ASP A 138 0.16 11.13 3.26
N TYR A 139 -0.02 10.03 2.54
CA TYR A 139 1.04 9.06 2.25
C TYR A 139 2.16 9.66 1.38
N ILE A 140 1.80 10.44 0.35
CA ILE A 140 2.78 11.14 -0.49
C ILE A 140 3.56 12.19 0.31
N ALA A 141 2.89 12.93 1.20
CA ALA A 141 3.56 13.88 2.08
C ALA A 141 4.54 13.20 3.05
N TYR A 142 4.14 12.06 3.63
CA TYR A 142 5.00 11.22 4.47
C TYR A 142 6.26 10.76 3.74
N LEU A 143 6.11 10.16 2.55
CA LEU A 143 7.26 9.67 1.78
C LEU A 143 8.22 10.82 1.42
N LYS A 144 7.68 11.95 0.94
CA LYS A 144 8.51 13.12 0.61
C LYS A 144 9.29 13.63 1.81
N ALA A 145 8.63 13.82 2.95
CA ALA A 145 9.28 14.32 4.16
C ALA A 145 10.40 13.37 4.62
N LYS A 146 10.10 12.08 4.78
CA LYS A 146 11.05 11.08 5.25
C LYS A 146 12.25 10.93 4.33
N TYR A 147 12.02 10.77 3.02
CA TYR A 147 13.10 10.51 2.08
C TYR A 147 13.91 11.78 1.76
N SER A 148 13.32 12.98 1.77
CA SER A 148 14.10 14.23 1.71
C SER A 148 15.03 14.37 2.91
N GLU A 149 14.57 14.05 4.12
CA GLU A 149 15.39 14.10 5.32
C GLU A 149 16.54 13.07 5.28
N VAL A 150 16.24 11.81 4.95
CA VAL A 150 17.23 10.71 4.95
C VAL A 150 18.30 10.89 3.87
N TYR A 151 17.92 11.35 2.68
CA TYR A 151 18.82 11.42 1.52
C TYR A 151 19.29 12.84 1.16
N GLY A 152 18.79 13.88 1.85
CA GLY A 152 19.16 15.27 1.60
C GLY A 152 18.70 15.79 0.22
N LEU A 153 17.48 15.44 -0.19
CA LEU A 153 16.86 15.81 -1.48
C LEU A 153 16.14 17.16 -1.44
#